data_AF-A0A4P6PFI5-F1
#
_entry.id   AF-A0A4P6PFI5-F1
#
_cell.length_a   1.000
_cell.length_b   1.000
_cell.length_c   1.000
_cell.angle_alpha   90.00
_cell.angle_beta   90.00
_cell.angle_gamma   90.00
#
_symmetry.space_group_name_H-M   'P 1'
#
loop_
_entity.id
_entity.type
_entity.pdbx_description
1 polymer ?
#
loop_
_entity_poly.entity_id
_entity_poly.type
_entity_poly.pdbx_seq_one_letter_code
_entity_poly.pdbx_strand_id
1 'polypeptide(L)'
;MKQFQKNTMNAPLKKLNGRHRAFCALIVQGITRRDSAIEAGYSIKSASAMADNLMADPLIKKEIKRLGKEAAERAEIKTDQILAEYAAIGFLDPIELINEDGSMRPLADIPEHARRAIGAFKVTEKVDGSIVTEVRFVDKKGSLDSLAKIKSLFTPDKNDSGKGLAERVKLARERVKAMRKAEETALPAPAIDIEDISKAEEVEEVEEVEEIVAEPKPEEQPEPATSLNDRIKSGRERVKQEQAQQKQSSSAIKNNVVSDYQPLG
;
A
#
# COMPACT_ATOMS: atom_id res chain seq x y z
N MET A 1 -26.91 -5.75 -68.89
CA MET A 1 -25.90 -6.17 -67.89
C MET A 1 -26.41 -5.76 -66.52
N LYS A 2 -26.72 -6.75 -65.66
CA LYS A 2 -27.43 -6.53 -64.38
C LYS A 2 -26.51 -5.92 -63.32
N GLN A 3 -27.05 -4.93 -62.63
CA GLN A 3 -26.46 -4.24 -61.49
C GLN A 3 -26.21 -5.24 -60.34
N PHE A 4 -24.97 -5.30 -59.85
CA PHE A 4 -24.61 -5.96 -58.59
C PHE A 4 -23.95 -4.94 -57.66
N GLN A 5 -24.76 -3.98 -57.21
CA GLN A 5 -24.48 -3.20 -56.01
C GLN A 5 -25.81 -3.00 -55.29
N LYS A 6 -26.07 -3.86 -54.30
CA LYS A 6 -26.89 -3.63 -53.09
C LYS A 6 -27.07 -4.95 -52.35
N ASN A 7 -26.24 -5.15 -51.33
CA ASN A 7 -26.69 -5.79 -50.11
C ASN A 7 -25.87 -5.25 -48.93
N THR A 8 -26.14 -4.00 -48.57
CA THR A 8 -25.94 -3.51 -47.21
C THR A 8 -27.00 -4.17 -46.33
N MET A 9 -26.66 -4.71 -45.15
CA MET A 9 -27.46 -4.59 -43.92
C MET A 9 -26.76 -5.28 -42.73
N ASN A 10 -26.21 -4.44 -41.85
CA ASN A 10 -26.37 -4.54 -40.39
C ASN A 10 -26.07 -5.90 -39.71
N ALA A 11 -24.80 -6.31 -39.66
CA ALA A 11 -24.38 -7.31 -38.67
C ALA A 11 -24.38 -6.67 -37.27
N PRO A 12 -24.97 -7.30 -36.23
CA PRO A 12 -24.94 -6.75 -34.88
C PRO A 12 -23.49 -6.50 -34.47
N LEU A 13 -23.18 -5.32 -33.93
CA LEU A 13 -21.86 -4.99 -33.40
C LEU A 13 -21.38 -6.17 -32.54
N LYS A 14 -20.41 -6.93 -33.05
CA LYS A 14 -19.99 -8.22 -32.50
C LYS A 14 -19.43 -8.02 -31.08
N LYS A 15 -20.29 -8.06 -30.07
CA LYS A 15 -19.93 -7.81 -28.67
C LYS A 15 -18.91 -8.86 -28.21
N LEU A 16 -17.90 -8.45 -27.45
CA LEU A 16 -16.93 -9.39 -26.90
C LEU A 16 -17.63 -10.43 -26.02
N ASN A 17 -17.38 -11.72 -26.31
CA ASN A 17 -17.84 -12.83 -25.49
C ASN A 17 -16.85 -13.09 -24.33
N GLY A 18 -17.18 -14.01 -23.41
CA GLY A 18 -16.34 -14.34 -22.25
C GLY A 18 -14.94 -14.84 -22.65
N ARG A 19 -14.85 -15.70 -23.67
CA ARG A 19 -13.58 -16.24 -24.16
C ARG A 19 -12.69 -15.18 -24.81
N HIS A 20 -13.27 -14.22 -25.52
CA HIS A 20 -12.57 -13.05 -26.06
C HIS A 20 -11.96 -12.21 -24.94
N ARG A 21 -12.72 -11.95 -23.86
CA ARG A 21 -12.21 -11.20 -22.70
C ARG A 21 -11.07 -11.93 -22.00
N ALA A 22 -11.22 -13.24 -21.77
CA ALA A 22 -10.17 -14.07 -21.19
C ALA A 22 -8.88 -14.03 -22.04
N PHE A 23 -9.01 -14.22 -23.36
CA PHE A 23 -7.90 -14.11 -24.29
C PHE A 23 -7.21 -12.73 -24.22
N CYS A 24 -7.98 -11.63 -24.23
CA CYS A 24 -7.40 -10.29 -24.13
C CYS A 24 -6.64 -10.08 -22.81
N ALA A 25 -7.17 -10.56 -21.69
CA ALA A 25 -6.53 -10.44 -20.38
C ALA A 25 -5.19 -11.20 -20.33
N LEU A 26 -5.14 -12.42 -20.86
CA LEU A 26 -3.94 -13.26 -20.88
C LEU A 26 -2.84 -12.67 -21.78
N ILE A 27 -3.21 -12.07 -22.92
CA ILE A 27 -2.26 -11.34 -23.78
C ILE A 27 -1.64 -10.16 -23.03
N VAL A 28 -2.43 -9.39 -22.29
CA VAL A 28 -1.93 -8.25 -21.50
C VAL A 28 -1.04 -8.71 -20.34
N GLN A 29 -1.25 -9.92 -19.82
CA GLN A 29 -0.36 -10.55 -18.83
C GLN A 29 0.96 -11.06 -19.44
N GLY A 30 1.12 -11.00 -20.77
CA GLY A 30 2.35 -11.41 -21.46
C GLY A 30 2.40 -12.89 -21.86
N ILE A 31 1.28 -13.60 -21.81
CA ILE A 31 1.20 -15.01 -22.23
C ILE A 31 1.23 -15.09 -23.76
N THR A 32 1.81 -16.17 -24.30
CA THR A 32 1.86 -16.35 -25.76
C THR A 32 0.46 -16.42 -26.37
N ARG A 33 0.32 -16.06 -27.64
CA ARG A 33 -0.99 -16.03 -28.33
C ARG A 33 -1.68 -17.38 -28.35
N ARG A 34 -0.92 -18.44 -28.65
CA ARG A 34 -1.44 -19.81 -28.70
C ARG A 34 -1.93 -20.24 -27.32
N ASP A 35 -1.11 -20.04 -26.29
CA ASP A 35 -1.43 -20.47 -24.92
C ASP A 35 -2.59 -19.65 -24.36
N SER A 36 -2.65 -18.35 -24.67
CA SER A 36 -3.79 -17.49 -24.32
C SER A 36 -5.10 -18.00 -24.92
N ALA A 37 -5.07 -18.56 -26.13
CA ALA A 37 -6.26 -19.15 -26.74
C ALA A 37 -6.63 -20.48 -26.06
N ILE A 38 -5.67 -21.32 -25.71
CA ILE A 38 -5.94 -22.57 -24.98
C ILE A 38 -6.60 -22.25 -23.64
N GLU A 39 -6.00 -21.35 -22.86
CA GLU A 39 -6.46 -20.97 -21.52
C GLU A 39 -7.80 -20.20 -21.56
N ALA A 40 -8.06 -19.46 -22.64
CA ALA A 40 -9.37 -18.86 -22.90
C ALA A 40 -10.46 -19.87 -23.31
N GLY A 41 -10.15 -21.17 -23.36
CA GLY A 41 -11.10 -22.25 -23.65
C GLY A 41 -11.28 -22.55 -25.14
N TYR A 42 -10.28 -22.30 -25.98
CA TYR A 42 -10.24 -22.79 -27.37
C TYR A 42 -9.53 -24.14 -27.46
N SER A 43 -9.91 -24.94 -28.47
CA SER A 43 -9.31 -26.26 -28.65
C SER A 43 -7.81 -26.16 -28.93
N ILE A 44 -7.01 -27.05 -28.34
CA ILE A 44 -5.55 -27.08 -28.52
C ILE A 44 -5.17 -27.21 -29.99
N LYS A 45 -5.93 -28.02 -30.76
CA LYS A 45 -5.69 -28.26 -32.19
C LYS A 45 -5.91 -27.01 -33.04
N SER A 46 -6.81 -26.12 -32.66
CA SER A 46 -7.14 -24.90 -33.40
C SER A 46 -6.60 -23.62 -32.76
N ALA A 47 -5.92 -23.71 -31.60
CA ALA A 47 -5.57 -22.55 -30.79
C ALA A 47 -4.72 -21.52 -31.54
N SER A 48 -3.76 -21.96 -32.36
CA SER A 48 -2.91 -21.05 -33.14
C SER A 48 -3.74 -20.27 -34.18
N ALA A 49 -4.51 -20.97 -35.00
CA ALA A 49 -5.36 -20.34 -36.02
C ALA A 49 -6.43 -19.43 -35.40
N MET A 50 -7.01 -19.84 -34.25
CA MET A 50 -7.95 -19.02 -33.50
C MET A 50 -7.29 -17.76 -32.95
N ALA A 51 -6.08 -17.85 -32.40
CA ALA A 51 -5.36 -16.71 -31.89
C ALA A 51 -5.04 -15.69 -33.01
N ASP A 52 -4.65 -16.15 -34.20
CA ASP A 52 -4.40 -15.27 -35.34
C ASP A 52 -5.69 -14.57 -35.82
N ASN A 53 -6.80 -15.30 -35.88
CA ASN A 53 -8.11 -14.73 -36.19
C ASN A 53 -8.57 -13.70 -35.14
N LEU A 54 -8.36 -13.99 -33.85
CA LEU A 54 -8.67 -13.06 -32.76
C LEU A 54 -7.82 -11.81 -32.84
N MET A 55 -6.52 -11.95 -33.12
CA MET A 55 -5.61 -10.82 -33.28
C MET A 55 -5.90 -10.01 -34.54
N ALA A 56 -6.61 -10.54 -35.54
CA ALA A 56 -7.07 -9.77 -36.70
C ALA A 56 -8.32 -8.93 -36.39
N ASP A 57 -9.15 -9.33 -35.42
CA ASP A 57 -10.40 -8.66 -35.06
C ASP A 57 -10.15 -7.27 -34.43
N PRO A 58 -10.64 -6.16 -35.02
CA PRO A 58 -10.44 -4.82 -34.48
C PRO A 58 -10.97 -4.62 -33.06
N LEU A 59 -12.03 -5.34 -32.67
CA LEU A 59 -12.60 -5.23 -31.32
C LEU A 59 -11.69 -5.85 -30.27
N ILE A 60 -11.03 -6.97 -30.60
CA ILE A 60 -10.02 -7.61 -29.76
C ILE A 60 -8.81 -6.70 -29.61
N LYS A 61 -8.30 -6.12 -30.71
CA LYS A 61 -7.20 -5.14 -30.66
C LYS A 61 -7.53 -3.94 -29.78
N LYS A 62 -8.76 -3.42 -29.90
CA LYS A 62 -9.23 -2.29 -29.07
C LYS A 62 -9.26 -2.67 -27.59
N GLU A 63 -9.76 -3.85 -27.24
CA GLU A 63 -9.83 -4.30 -25.86
C GLU A 63 -8.45 -4.58 -25.26
N ILE A 64 -7.54 -5.22 -26.00
CA ILE A 64 -6.14 -5.41 -25.57
C ILE A 64 -5.49 -4.05 -25.31
N LYS A 65 -5.69 -3.06 -26.19
CA LYS A 65 -5.16 -1.71 -25.99
C LYS A 65 -5.75 -1.04 -24.74
N ARG A 66 -7.06 -1.20 -24.50
CA ARG A 66 -7.74 -0.65 -23.32
C ARG A 66 -7.20 -1.28 -22.02
N LEU A 67 -7.15 -2.60 -21.97
CA LEU A 67 -6.62 -3.37 -20.83
C LEU A 67 -5.13 -3.10 -20.60
N GLY A 68 -4.34 -2.99 -21.67
CA GLY A 68 -2.94 -2.63 -21.59
C GLY A 68 -2.73 -1.22 -21.05
N LYS A 69 -3.57 -0.25 -21.45
CA LYS A 69 -3.55 1.10 -20.90
C LYS A 69 -3.92 1.10 -19.41
N GLU A 70 -4.98 0.39 -19.03
CA GLU A 70 -5.42 0.28 -17.63
C GLU A 70 -4.38 -0.44 -16.77
N ALA A 71 -3.73 -1.49 -17.29
CA ALA A 71 -2.63 -2.16 -16.62
C ALA A 71 -1.41 -1.25 -16.48
N ALA A 72 -1.07 -0.50 -17.53
CA ALA A 72 0.01 0.49 -17.48
C ALA A 72 -0.30 1.62 -16.49
N GLU A 73 -1.52 2.17 -16.47
CA GLU A 73 -1.94 3.21 -15.51
C GLU A 73 -1.93 2.70 -14.06
N ARG A 74 -2.31 1.43 -13.81
CA ARG A 74 -2.22 0.82 -12.47
C ARG A 74 -0.78 0.52 -12.06
N ALA A 75 0.07 0.15 -13.02
CA ALA A 75 1.49 -0.12 -12.79
C ALA A 75 2.35 1.16 -12.83
N GLU A 76 1.77 2.29 -13.27
CA GLU A 76 2.46 3.56 -13.36
C GLU A 76 2.71 4.09 -11.95
N ILE A 77 3.97 3.99 -11.54
CA ILE A 77 4.47 4.76 -10.42
C ILE A 77 4.51 6.21 -10.87
N LYS A 78 3.52 6.98 -10.44
CA LYS A 78 3.43 8.42 -10.76
C LYS A 78 4.63 9.15 -10.19
N THR A 79 5.13 10.16 -10.90
CA THR A 79 6.23 11.02 -10.42
C THR A 79 5.93 11.59 -9.04
N ASP A 80 4.68 11.95 -8.76
CA ASP A 80 4.25 12.46 -7.45
C ASP A 80 4.45 11.43 -6.32
N GLN A 81 4.25 10.14 -6.59
CA GLN A 81 4.48 9.07 -5.61
C GLN A 81 5.98 8.94 -5.31
N ILE A 82 6.83 9.03 -6.32
CA ILE A 82 8.29 9.00 -6.16
C ILE A 82 8.77 10.21 -5.35
N LEU A 83 8.23 11.40 -5.66
CA LEU A 83 8.57 12.64 -4.95
C LEU A 83 8.11 12.60 -3.49
N ALA A 84 6.90 12.10 -3.23
CA ALA A 84 6.38 11.94 -1.87
C ALA A 84 7.26 10.98 -1.06
N GLU A 85 7.73 9.89 -1.67
CA GLU A 85 8.60 8.92 -1.00
C GLU A 85 9.98 9.52 -0.66
N TYR A 86 10.61 10.20 -1.61
CA TYR A 86 11.88 10.89 -1.34
C TYR A 86 11.73 12.00 -0.31
N ALA A 87 10.59 12.70 -0.29
CA ALA A 87 10.30 13.72 0.72
C ALA A 87 10.11 13.09 2.11
N ALA A 88 9.38 11.98 2.22
CA ALA A 88 9.20 11.25 3.47
C ALA A 88 10.55 10.82 4.08
N ILE A 89 11.46 10.27 3.27
CA ILE A 89 12.80 9.87 3.72
C ILE A 89 13.67 11.10 4.02
N GLY A 90 13.70 12.07 3.11
CA GLY A 90 14.56 13.25 3.17
C GLY A 90 14.23 14.21 4.31
N PHE A 91 12.96 14.29 4.71
CA PHE A 91 12.47 15.22 5.72
C PHE A 91 11.95 14.56 6.98
N LEU A 92 12.15 13.24 7.14
CA LEU A 92 11.79 12.51 8.36
C LEU A 92 12.33 13.20 9.63
N ASP A 93 11.46 13.38 10.61
CA ASP A 93 11.82 13.70 11.99
C ASP A 93 11.72 12.44 12.87
N PRO A 94 12.85 11.96 13.45
CA PRO A 94 12.83 10.79 14.32
C PRO A 94 11.93 10.91 15.55
N ILE A 95 11.56 12.12 16.00
CA ILE A 95 10.67 12.30 17.16
C ILE A 95 9.30 11.67 16.93
N GLU A 96 8.88 11.56 15.66
CA GLU A 96 7.61 10.93 15.26
C GLU A 96 7.55 9.43 15.57
N LEU A 97 8.69 8.79 15.86
CA LEU A 97 8.77 7.38 16.22
C LEU A 97 8.75 7.15 17.74
N ILE A 98 8.78 8.22 18.55
CA ILE A 98 9.01 8.15 19.99
C ILE A 98 7.76 8.67 20.75
N ASN A 99 7.41 7.98 21.83
CA ASN A 99 6.38 8.38 22.79
C ASN A 99 6.92 9.45 23.74
N GLU A 100 6.04 10.11 24.49
CA GLU A 100 6.45 11.13 25.48
C GLU A 100 7.36 10.56 26.58
N ASP A 101 7.21 9.28 26.91
CA ASP A 101 8.05 8.56 27.88
C ASP A 101 9.42 8.13 27.31
N GLY A 102 9.72 8.46 26.06
CA GLY A 102 10.96 8.08 25.37
C GLY A 102 10.97 6.65 24.81
N SER A 103 9.90 5.88 24.99
CA SER A 103 9.75 4.56 24.38
C SER A 103 9.42 4.67 22.89
N MET A 104 9.72 3.63 22.12
CA MET A 104 9.34 3.64 20.70
C MET A 104 7.83 3.42 20.56
N ARG A 105 7.18 4.24 19.74
CA ARG A 105 5.78 4.04 19.35
C ARG A 105 5.60 2.67 18.70
N PRO A 106 4.47 1.99 18.93
CA PRO A 106 4.09 0.84 18.13
C PRO A 106 4.11 1.17 16.64
N LEU A 107 4.56 0.25 15.79
CA LEU A 107 4.67 0.49 14.33
C LEU A 107 3.34 0.92 13.70
N ALA A 108 2.20 0.51 14.27
CA ALA A 108 0.87 0.91 13.80
C ALA A 108 0.60 2.41 14.01
N ASP A 109 1.10 2.96 15.13
CA ASP A 109 0.84 4.33 15.58
C ASP A 109 1.85 5.35 15.01
N ILE A 110 2.96 4.86 14.43
CA ILE A 110 3.91 5.68 13.69
C ILE A 110 3.22 6.20 12.41
N PRO A 111 3.26 7.52 12.14
CA PRO A 111 2.76 8.10 10.91
C PRO A 111 3.29 7.39 9.65
N GLU A 112 2.46 7.29 8.63
CA GLU A 112 2.76 6.46 7.46
C GLU A 112 4.05 6.89 6.74
N HIS A 113 4.31 8.20 6.60
CA HIS A 113 5.54 8.73 5.98
C HIS A 113 6.78 8.35 6.79
N ALA A 114 6.71 8.44 8.12
CA ALA A 114 7.80 8.08 9.02
C ALA A 114 8.10 6.58 8.99
N ARG A 115 7.04 5.76 8.99
CA ARG A 115 7.14 4.31 8.89
C ARG A 115 7.77 3.87 7.56
N ARG A 116 7.42 4.51 6.44
CA ARG A 116 7.99 4.22 5.11
C ARG A 116 9.50 4.49 5.03
N ALA A 117 10.01 5.41 5.84
CA ALA A 117 11.43 5.74 5.90
C ALA A 117 12.29 4.77 6.75
N ILE A 118 11.68 3.76 7.40
CA ILE A 118 12.40 2.74 8.17
C ILE A 118 13.03 1.70 7.22
N GLY A 119 14.36 1.58 7.25
CA GLY A 119 15.12 0.61 6.47
C GLY A 119 15.43 -0.69 7.22
N ALA A 120 15.57 -0.64 8.55
CA ALA A 120 15.70 -1.84 9.39
C ALA A 120 15.10 -1.61 10.77
N PHE A 121 14.50 -2.68 11.32
CA PHE A 121 13.87 -2.69 12.63
C PHE A 121 14.34 -3.93 13.40
N LYS A 122 15.00 -3.73 14.56
CA LYS A 122 15.53 -4.82 15.38
C LYS A 122 15.11 -4.63 16.82
N VAL A 123 14.45 -5.65 17.37
CA VAL A 123 14.09 -5.72 18.79
C VAL A 123 14.96 -6.78 19.44
N THR A 124 15.68 -6.41 20.50
CA THR A 124 16.53 -7.31 21.27
C THR A 124 16.11 -7.27 22.72
N GLU A 125 15.73 -8.42 23.26
CA GLU A 125 15.51 -8.59 24.70
C GLU A 125 16.84 -8.95 25.35
N LYS A 126 17.23 -8.18 26.36
CA LYS A 126 18.44 -8.44 27.15
C LYS A 126 18.14 -9.43 28.28
N VAL A 127 19.21 -10.00 28.84
CA VAL A 127 19.14 -10.96 29.96
C VAL A 127 18.54 -10.34 31.22
N ASP A 128 18.60 -9.01 31.36
CA ASP A 128 17.98 -8.24 32.44
C ASP A 128 16.47 -7.97 32.22
N GLY A 129 15.90 -8.48 31.13
CA GLY A 129 14.49 -8.27 30.75
C GLY A 129 14.22 -6.93 30.05
N SER A 130 15.23 -6.09 29.83
CA SER A 130 15.06 -4.83 29.10
C SER A 130 14.97 -5.07 27.59
N ILE A 131 14.04 -4.36 26.95
CA ILE A 131 13.83 -4.41 25.50
C ILE A 131 14.58 -3.24 24.87
N VAL A 132 15.52 -3.53 23.97
CA VAL A 132 16.22 -2.54 23.16
C VAL A 132 15.73 -2.62 21.72
N THR A 133 15.23 -1.49 21.24
CA THR A 133 14.78 -1.34 19.86
C THR A 133 15.77 -0.49 19.07
N GLU A 134 16.34 -1.04 18.02
CA GLU A 134 17.22 -0.37 17.07
C GLU A 134 16.46 -0.12 15.77
N VAL A 135 16.42 1.13 15.34
CA VAL A 135 15.82 1.55 14.06
C VAL A 135 16.91 2.12 13.17
N ARG A 136 16.97 1.67 11.92
CA ARG A 136 17.81 2.28 10.87
C ARG A 136 16.91 2.85 9.80
N PHE A 137 17.20 4.07 9.40
CA PHE A 137 16.46 4.74 8.32
C PHE A 137 17.06 4.43 6.96
N VAL A 138 16.23 4.53 5.93
CA VAL A 138 16.66 4.52 4.53
C VAL A 138 17.58 5.73 4.26
N ASP A 139 18.38 5.67 3.20
CA ASP A 139 19.36 6.70 2.86
C ASP A 139 18.74 8.11 2.69
N LYS A 140 18.80 8.89 3.77
CA LYS A 140 18.33 10.28 3.85
C LYS A 140 19.10 11.19 2.91
N LYS A 141 20.41 10.99 2.80
CA LYS A 141 21.27 11.79 1.93
C LYS A 141 20.92 11.55 0.46
N GLY A 142 20.85 10.29 0.03
CA GLY A 142 20.51 9.94 -1.35
C GLY A 142 19.14 10.48 -1.77
N SER A 143 18.19 10.49 -0.84
CA SER A 143 16.86 11.05 -1.05
C SER A 143 16.89 12.56 -1.29
N LEU A 144 17.59 13.31 -0.44
CA LEU A 144 17.76 14.75 -0.59
C LEU A 144 18.58 15.13 -1.84
N ASP A 145 19.61 14.36 -2.17
CA ASP A 145 20.41 14.57 -3.39
C ASP A 145 19.55 14.38 -4.65
N SER A 146 18.63 13.41 -4.64
CA SER A 146 17.69 13.15 -5.73
C SER A 146 16.68 14.29 -5.89
N LEU A 147 16.10 14.77 -4.78
CA LEU A 147 15.21 15.93 -4.77
C LEU A 147 15.92 17.21 -5.26
N ALA A 148 17.16 17.42 -4.83
CA ALA A 148 17.97 18.57 -5.24
C ALA A 148 18.29 18.56 -6.75
N LYS A 149 18.52 17.38 -7.33
CA LYS A 149 18.68 17.21 -8.79
C LYS A 149 17.40 17.52 -9.55
N ILE A 150 16.25 17.02 -9.08
CA ILE A 150 14.94 17.30 -9.70
C ILE A 150 14.66 18.81 -9.69
N LYS A 151 14.95 19.48 -8.57
CA LYS A 151 14.84 20.94 -8.45
C LYS A 151 15.97 21.71 -9.14
N SER A 152 16.87 21.01 -9.85
CA SER A 152 18.00 21.60 -10.59
C SER A 152 18.87 22.52 -9.74
N LEU A 153 19.00 22.24 -8.43
CA LEU A 153 19.77 23.09 -7.51
C LEU A 153 21.26 23.17 -7.88
N PHE A 154 21.77 22.11 -8.51
CA PHE A 154 23.18 21.95 -8.88
C PHE A 154 23.51 22.44 -10.29
N THR A 155 22.52 22.77 -11.12
CA THR A 155 22.82 23.31 -12.45
C THR A 155 23.19 24.79 -12.33
N PRO A 156 24.30 25.23 -12.94
CA PRO A 156 24.56 26.65 -13.11
C PRO A 156 23.46 27.23 -14.02
N ASP A 157 22.88 28.36 -13.63
CA ASP A 157 21.99 29.09 -14.53
C ASP A 157 22.80 29.48 -15.78
N LYS A 158 22.19 29.40 -16.96
CA LYS A 158 22.86 29.74 -18.22
C LYS A 158 23.36 31.20 -18.27
N ASN A 159 22.89 32.04 -17.34
CA ASN A 159 23.27 33.44 -17.19
C ASN A 159 24.19 33.70 -15.99
N ASP A 160 24.58 32.68 -15.21
CA ASP A 160 25.39 32.85 -14.00
C ASP A 160 26.87 32.56 -14.27
N SER A 161 27.72 33.56 -14.08
CA SER A 161 29.18 33.52 -14.21
C SER A 161 29.89 32.74 -13.07
N GLY A 162 29.42 31.54 -12.73
CA GLY A 162 30.04 30.64 -11.74
C GLY A 162 29.87 31.04 -10.27
N LYS A 163 29.29 32.22 -9.98
CA LYS A 163 29.04 32.73 -8.61
C LYS A 163 27.68 32.30 -8.01
N GLY A 164 26.75 31.85 -8.86
CA GLY A 164 25.35 31.61 -8.48
C GLY A 164 25.13 30.54 -7.40
N LEU A 165 25.80 29.39 -7.47
CA LEU A 165 25.59 28.32 -6.49
C LEU A 165 26.08 28.72 -5.08
N ALA A 166 27.25 29.33 -4.99
CA ALA A 166 27.81 29.79 -3.71
C ALA A 166 26.91 30.84 -3.05
N GLU A 167 26.38 31.77 -3.84
CA GLU A 167 25.46 32.80 -3.38
C GLU A 167 24.10 32.22 -2.96
N ARG A 168 23.54 31.29 -3.74
CA ARG A 168 22.30 30.56 -3.38
C ARG A 168 22.45 29.79 -2.07
N VAL A 169 23.60 29.12 -1.87
CA VAL A 169 23.90 28.39 -0.62
C VAL A 169 24.06 29.36 0.55
N LYS A 170 24.72 30.51 0.36
CA LYS A 170 24.84 31.56 1.38
C LYS A 170 23.46 32.06 1.80
N LEU A 171 22.63 32.45 0.83
CA LEU A 171 21.27 32.94 1.07
C LEU A 171 20.38 31.87 1.73
N ALA A 172 20.51 30.60 1.34
CA ALA A 172 19.81 29.50 1.97
C ALA A 172 20.20 29.32 3.45
N ARG A 173 21.50 29.43 3.77
CA ARG A 173 21.98 29.39 5.17
C ARG A 173 21.44 30.55 6.00
N GLU A 174 21.39 31.75 5.43
CA GLU A 174 20.82 32.93 6.09
C GLU A 174 19.31 32.74 6.36
N ARG A 175 18.56 32.18 5.41
CA ARG A 175 17.14 31.84 5.59
C ARG A 175 16.94 30.79 6.69
N VAL A 176 17.73 29.72 6.71
CA VAL A 176 17.66 28.70 7.76
C VAL A 176 18.00 29.29 9.14
N LYS A 177 19.00 30.18 9.20
CA LYS A 177 19.34 30.89 10.43
C LYS A 177 18.19 31.80 10.89
N ALA A 178 17.53 32.49 9.97
CA ALA A 178 16.36 33.31 10.26
C ALA A 178 15.16 32.47 10.70
N MET A 179 14.91 31.32 10.06
CA MET A 179 13.86 30.37 10.43
C MET A 179 14.07 29.83 11.85
N ARG A 180 15.28 29.34 12.17
CA ARG A 180 15.61 28.87 13.53
C ARG A 180 15.44 29.96 14.57
N LYS A 181 15.90 31.19 14.26
CA LYS A 181 15.69 32.33 15.14
C LYS A 181 14.20 32.62 15.32
N ALA A 182 13.40 32.62 14.24
CA ALA A 182 11.97 32.86 14.31
C ALA A 182 11.22 31.77 15.09
N GLU A 183 11.63 30.50 14.94
CA GLU A 183 11.15 29.36 15.72
C GLU A 183 11.49 29.50 17.20
N GLU A 184 12.69 29.97 17.53
CA GLU A 184 13.13 30.26 18.90
C GLU A 184 12.48 31.52 19.51
N THR A 185 12.02 32.47 18.68
CA THR A 185 11.34 33.70 19.14
C THR A 185 9.81 33.55 19.18
N ALA A 186 9.25 32.56 18.48
CA ALA A 186 7.88 32.14 18.69
C ALA A 186 7.85 31.49 20.08
N LEU A 187 7.18 32.14 21.03
CA LEU A 187 7.15 31.75 22.45
C LEU A 187 7.10 30.22 22.61
N PRO A 188 7.93 29.61 23.49
CA PRO A 188 7.72 28.22 23.86
C PRO A 188 6.27 28.09 24.32
N ALA A 189 5.58 27.03 23.91
CA ALA A 189 4.32 26.65 24.55
C ALA A 189 4.55 26.78 26.07
N PRO A 190 3.68 27.48 26.81
CA PRO A 190 3.95 27.82 28.19
C PRO A 190 4.36 26.55 28.92
N ALA A 191 5.55 26.55 29.50
CA ALA A 191 5.95 25.51 30.42
C ALA A 191 4.84 25.46 31.47
N ILE A 192 4.14 24.34 31.55
CA ILE A 192 3.25 24.08 32.68
C ILE A 192 4.20 23.91 33.86
N ASP A 193 4.35 24.96 34.67
CA ASP A 193 5.05 24.90 35.94
C ASP A 193 4.30 23.89 36.83
N ILE A 194 4.91 22.74 37.09
CA ILE A 194 4.31 21.59 37.79
C ILE A 194 4.24 21.80 39.31
N GLU A 195 4.24 23.05 39.80
CA GLU A 195 4.35 23.36 41.24
C GLU A 195 3.11 23.97 41.90
N ASP A 196 1.98 24.15 41.18
CA ASP A 196 0.79 24.78 41.76
C ASP A 196 -0.49 23.92 41.77
N ILE A 197 -0.35 22.59 41.89
CA ILE A 197 -1.50 21.66 42.04
C ILE A 197 -1.83 21.38 43.53
N SER A 198 -1.18 22.07 44.48
CA SER A 198 -1.34 21.77 45.92
C SER A 198 -2.29 22.68 46.71
N LYS A 199 -3.03 23.60 46.06
CA LYS A 199 -4.02 24.46 46.74
C LYS A 199 -5.23 24.79 45.87
N ALA A 200 -6.13 23.83 45.69
CA ALA A 200 -7.54 24.11 45.42
C ALA A 200 -8.36 22.84 45.71
N GLU A 201 -8.55 22.56 46.99
CA GLU A 201 -9.64 21.72 47.46
C GLU A 201 -10.86 22.64 47.74
N GLU A 202 -12.05 22.10 47.46
CA GLU A 202 -13.41 22.53 47.85
C GLU A 202 -14.35 23.23 46.84
N VAL A 203 -15.15 22.36 46.19
CA VAL A 203 -16.62 22.28 46.07
C VAL A 203 -17.46 23.51 45.62
N GLU A 204 -18.21 23.35 44.52
CA GLU A 204 -19.66 23.60 44.53
C GLU A 204 -20.40 22.74 43.47
N GLU A 205 -21.58 22.28 43.87
CA GLU A 205 -22.46 21.28 43.24
C GLU A 205 -23.29 21.80 42.04
N VAL A 206 -23.49 20.89 41.09
CA VAL A 206 -24.58 20.66 40.11
C VAL A 206 -25.68 21.70 39.84
N GLU A 207 -26.01 21.84 38.53
CA GLU A 207 -27.41 21.79 38.08
C GLU A 207 -27.56 20.93 36.80
N GLU A 208 -28.62 20.13 36.81
CA GLU A 208 -29.02 19.08 35.85
C GLU A 208 -29.47 19.63 34.49
N VAL A 209 -29.28 18.81 33.44
CA VAL A 209 -30.24 18.74 32.34
C VAL A 209 -30.39 17.29 31.87
N GLU A 210 -31.55 16.69 32.17
CA GLU A 210 -32.04 15.37 31.71
C GLU A 210 -32.10 15.31 30.17
N GLU A 211 -31.42 14.35 29.55
CA GLU A 211 -31.92 13.05 29.07
C GLU A 211 -32.66 13.08 27.70
N ILE A 212 -32.01 12.54 26.67
CA ILE A 212 -32.68 11.71 25.66
C ILE A 212 -31.79 10.51 25.33
N VAL A 213 -32.21 9.35 25.84
CA VAL A 213 -31.60 8.03 25.70
C VAL A 213 -31.80 7.49 24.29
N ALA A 214 -30.70 7.06 23.67
CA ALA A 214 -30.72 6.05 22.61
C ALA A 214 -29.76 4.93 23.04
N GLU A 215 -30.31 3.80 23.47
CA GLU A 215 -29.57 2.62 23.90
C GLU A 215 -28.66 2.07 22.78
N PRO A 216 -27.35 1.89 23.02
CA PRO A 216 -26.56 0.96 22.24
C PRO A 216 -26.56 -0.43 22.88
N LYS A 217 -26.67 -1.45 22.02
CA LYS A 217 -26.62 -2.89 22.28
C LYS A 217 -25.50 -3.29 23.27
N PRO A 218 -25.67 -4.36 24.09
CA PRO A 218 -24.65 -4.79 25.05
C PRO A 218 -23.37 -5.20 24.33
N GLU A 219 -22.29 -4.45 24.55
CA GLU A 219 -20.94 -4.84 24.18
C GLU A 219 -20.46 -5.96 25.12
N GLU A 220 -20.03 -7.05 24.50
CA GLU A 220 -19.40 -8.21 25.11
C GLU A 220 -18.07 -7.77 25.76
N GLN A 221 -17.94 -7.94 27.08
CA GLN A 221 -16.74 -7.57 27.83
C GLN A 221 -15.51 -8.30 27.25
N PRO A 222 -14.39 -7.61 26.96
CA PRO A 222 -13.17 -8.30 26.55
C PRO A 222 -12.63 -9.10 27.74
N GLU A 223 -12.51 -10.41 27.54
CA GLU A 223 -11.94 -11.34 28.51
C GLU A 223 -10.54 -10.91 29.02
N PRO A 224 -10.17 -11.26 30.26
CA PRO A 224 -8.94 -10.80 30.89
C PRO A 224 -7.70 -11.10 30.04
N ALA A 225 -6.83 -10.09 29.91
CA ALA A 225 -5.65 -10.10 29.07
C ALA A 225 -4.77 -11.34 29.33
N THR A 226 -4.89 -12.34 28.44
CA THR A 226 -3.96 -13.45 28.36
C THR A 226 -2.64 -12.93 27.80
N SER A 227 -1.52 -13.31 28.44
CA SER A 227 -0.17 -12.92 28.05
C SER A 227 0.05 -13.06 26.55
N LEU A 228 0.84 -12.16 25.95
CA LEU A 228 1.17 -12.21 24.51
C LEU A 228 1.71 -13.58 24.08
N ASN A 229 2.40 -14.28 24.98
CA ASN A 229 2.89 -15.64 24.77
C ASN A 229 1.75 -16.68 24.66
N ASP A 230 0.65 -16.50 25.38
CA ASP A 230 -0.53 -17.37 25.31
C ASP A 230 -1.37 -17.10 24.05
N ARG A 231 -1.39 -15.84 23.59
CA ARG A 231 -1.97 -15.45 22.28
C ARG A 231 -1.19 -16.05 21.11
N ILE A 232 0.14 -16.09 21.20
CA ILE A 232 0.99 -16.71 20.17
C ILE A 232 0.85 -18.24 20.18
N LYS A 233 0.79 -18.86 21.36
CA LYS A 233 0.58 -20.31 21.49
C LYS A 233 -0.78 -20.74 20.95
N SER A 234 -1.86 -20.06 21.35
CA SER A 234 -3.22 -20.33 20.86
C SER A 234 -3.35 -20.08 19.35
N GLY A 235 -2.71 -19.03 18.81
CA GLY A 235 -2.62 -18.80 17.36
C GLY A 235 -1.92 -19.94 16.61
N ARG A 236 -0.81 -20.45 17.13
CA ARG A 236 -0.09 -21.60 16.55
C ARG A 236 -0.90 -22.89 16.61
N GLU A 237 -1.70 -23.10 17.65
CA GLU A 237 -2.59 -24.26 17.74
C GLU A 237 -3.77 -24.18 16.78
N ARG A 238 -4.39 -23.00 16.62
CA ARG A 238 -5.46 -22.78 15.63
C ARG A 238 -5.00 -23.07 14.20
N VAL A 239 -3.81 -22.60 13.82
CA VAL A 239 -3.22 -22.88 12.49
C VAL A 239 -2.96 -24.38 12.32
N LYS A 240 -2.51 -25.09 13.35
CA LYS A 240 -2.32 -26.56 13.29
C LYS A 240 -3.64 -27.30 13.14
N GLN A 241 -4.70 -26.86 13.82
CA GLN A 241 -6.03 -27.46 13.72
C GLN A 241 -6.66 -27.22 12.35
N GLU A 242 -6.54 -26.02 11.78
CA GLU A 242 -7.02 -25.71 10.42
C GLU A 242 -6.27 -26.53 9.35
N GLN A 243 -4.95 -26.67 9.48
CA GLN A 243 -4.17 -27.51 8.56
C GLN A 243 -4.54 -28.99 8.68
N ALA A 244 -4.88 -29.47 9.88
CA ALA A 244 -5.39 -30.83 10.08
C ALA A 244 -6.78 -31.03 9.46
N GLN A 245 -7.69 -30.06 9.63
CA GLN A 245 -9.03 -30.08 9.02
C GLN A 245 -8.98 -29.98 7.50
N GLN A 246 -8.09 -29.18 6.92
CA GLN A 246 -7.88 -29.14 5.47
C GLN A 246 -7.33 -30.46 4.92
N LYS A 247 -6.41 -31.12 5.64
CA LYS A 247 -5.91 -32.45 5.26
C LYS A 247 -7.00 -33.51 5.33
N GLN A 248 -7.84 -33.49 6.37
CA GLN A 248 -8.99 -34.40 6.49
C GLN A 248 -10.04 -34.14 5.39
N SER A 249 -10.33 -32.88 5.07
CA SER A 249 -11.25 -32.50 3.99
C SER A 249 -10.71 -32.91 2.61
N SER A 250 -9.41 -32.71 2.35
CA SER A 250 -8.75 -33.20 1.13
C SER A 250 -8.74 -34.73 1.02
N SER A 251 -8.62 -35.45 2.15
CA SER A 251 -8.70 -36.91 2.19
C SER A 251 -10.13 -37.41 1.95
N ALA A 252 -11.14 -36.72 2.49
CA ALA A 252 -12.55 -37.05 2.29
C ALA A 252 -12.98 -36.81 0.83
N ILE A 253 -12.50 -35.74 0.20
CA ILE A 253 -12.74 -35.46 -1.22
C ILE A 253 -12.08 -36.53 -2.09
N LYS A 254 -10.84 -36.96 -1.78
CA LYS A 254 -10.17 -38.03 -2.54
C LYS A 254 -10.87 -39.38 -2.43
N ASN A 255 -11.47 -39.70 -1.28
CA ASN A 255 -12.20 -40.96 -1.10
C ASN A 255 -13.58 -40.96 -1.79
N ASN A 256 -14.21 -39.78 -1.96
CA ASN A 256 -15.51 -39.68 -2.63
C ASN A 256 -15.40 -39.76 -4.17
N VAL A 257 -14.26 -39.36 -4.76
CA VAL A 257 -14.03 -39.44 -6.21
C VAL A 257 -13.73 -40.87 -6.70
N VAL A 258 -13.40 -41.80 -5.79
CA VAL A 258 -13.12 -43.21 -6.14
C VAL A 258 -14.37 -44.10 -6.10
N SER A 259 -15.49 -43.62 -5.55
CA SER A 259 -16.73 -44.42 -5.40
C SER A 259 -17.66 -44.43 -6.63
N ASP A 260 -17.44 -43.54 -7.61
CA ASP A 260 -18.39 -43.34 -8.74
C ASP A 260 -18.03 -44.09 -10.04
N TYR A 261 -17.01 -44.95 -10.02
CA TYR A 261 -16.69 -45.83 -11.16
C TYR A 261 -17.07 -47.29 -10.85
N GLN A 262 -18.35 -47.63 -11.02
CA GLN A 262 -18.73 -49.01 -11.31
C GLN A 262 -18.60 -49.25 -12.83
N PRO A 263 -17.84 -50.27 -13.28
CA PRO A 263 -17.77 -50.60 -14.69
C PRO A 263 -19.11 -51.24 -15.12
N LEU A 264 -19.74 -50.67 -16.14
CA LEU A 264 -20.91 -51.26 -16.79
C LEU A 264 -20.49 -52.58 -17.44
N GLY A 265 -21.15 -53.67 -17.01
CA GLY A 265 -21.07 -54.99 -17.63
C GLY A 265 -21.91 -55.09 -18.91
#